data_AF-A0A401UQ04-F1
#
_entry.id   AF-A0A401UQ04-F1
#
_cell.length_a   1.000
_cell.length_b   1.000
_cell.length_c   1.000
_cell.angle_alpha   90.00
_cell.angle_beta   90.00
_cell.angle_gamma   90.00
#
_symmetry.space_group_name_H-M   'P 1'
#
loop_
_entity.id
_entity.type
_entity.pdbx_description
1 polymer ?
#
loop_
_entity_poly.entity_id
_entity_poly.type
_entity_poly.pdbx_seq_one_letter_code
_entity_poly.pdbx_strand_id
1 'polypeptide(L)'
;MASGIMFTADPISGNSKVTFIDASFGLGEALVSGLVNADIYKAKAGKIIDKKISTKKVAIYGIPKGGTEQRERLMRISRMIKH
;
A
#
# COMPACT_ATOMS: atom_id res chain seq x y z
N MET A 1 7.74 8.26 -1.48
CA MET A 1 7.86 7.15 -0.52
C MET A 1 6.57 6.34 -0.52
N ALA A 2 6.69 5.01 -0.49
CA ALA A 2 5.59 4.07 -0.37
C ALA A 2 5.90 3.12 0.78
N SER A 3 4.86 2.59 1.42
CA SER A 3 4.95 1.62 2.51
C SER A 3 3.90 0.54 2.32
N GLY A 4 4.07 -0.61 2.96
CA GLY A 4 3.18 -1.74 2.77
C GLY A 4 3.34 -2.85 3.81
N ILE A 5 2.35 -3.74 3.85
CA ILE A 5 2.36 -4.99 4.60
C ILE A 5 2.37 -6.14 3.60
N MET A 6 3.14 -7.20 3.89
CA MET A 6 3.19 -8.40 3.06
C MET A 6 2.91 -9.65 3.91
N PHE A 7 2.06 -10.51 3.39
CA PHE A 7 1.82 -11.85 3.89
C PHE A 7 2.26 -12.87 2.84
N THR A 8 2.99 -13.91 3.26
CA THR A 8 3.45 -14.99 2.36
C THR A 8 2.34 -15.97 1.98
N ALA A 9 1.20 -15.91 2.67
CA ALA A 9 -0.04 -16.60 2.35
C ALA A 9 -1.18 -15.59 2.21
N ASP A 10 -2.18 -15.88 1.36
CA ASP A 10 -3.37 -15.03 1.24
C ASP A 10 -4.18 -15.10 2.54
N PRO A 11 -4.27 -14.01 3.33
CA PRO A 11 -4.95 -14.02 4.62
C PRO A 11 -6.48 -14.08 4.49
N ILE A 12 -7.03 -13.79 3.30
CA ILE A 12 -8.48 -13.83 3.04
C ILE A 12 -8.90 -15.25 2.68
N SER A 13 -8.14 -15.92 1.81
CA SER A 13 -8.49 -17.25 1.30
C SER A 13 -7.72 -18.40 1.98
N GLY A 14 -6.70 -18.11 2.80
CA GLY A 14 -5.78 -19.10 3.37
C GLY A 14 -4.80 -19.73 2.36
N ASN A 15 -4.70 -19.20 1.14
CA ASN A 15 -3.89 -19.83 0.09
C ASN A 15 -2.40 -19.52 0.28
N SER A 16 -1.66 -20.49 0.82
CA SER A 16 -0.21 -20.38 1.08
C SER A 16 0.67 -20.29 -0.17
N LYS A 17 0.11 -20.49 -1.37
CA LYS A 17 0.83 -20.30 -2.64
C LYS A 17 0.70 -18.89 -3.20
N VAL A 18 -0.05 -18.01 -2.52
CA VAL A 18 -0.31 -16.64 -2.95
C VAL A 18 0.28 -15.68 -1.92
N THR A 19 1.18 -14.83 -2.36
CA THR A 19 1.67 -13.69 -1.58
C THR A 19 0.66 -12.56 -1.70
N PHE A 20 0.23 -12.02 -0.56
CA PHE A 20 -0.67 -10.88 -0.47
C PHE A 20 0.10 -9.65 -0.04
N ILE A 21 -0.07 -8.55 -0.76
CA ILE A 21 0.64 -7.28 -0.52
C ILE A 21 -0.41 -6.18 -0.41
N ASP A 22 -0.37 -5.46 0.69
CA ASP A 22 -1.09 -4.23 0.93
C ASP A 22 -0.10 -3.07 0.82
N ALA A 23 -0.31 -2.12 -0.12
CA ALA A 23 0.62 -1.03 -0.38
C ALA A 23 -0.08 0.34 -0.44
N SER A 24 0.45 1.31 0.33
CA SER A 24 -0.04 2.68 0.35
C SER A 24 1.08 3.71 0.22
N PHE A 25 0.69 4.97 0.02
CA PHE A 25 1.62 6.09 0.03
C PHE A 25 1.85 6.61 1.44
N GLY A 26 3.05 7.15 1.66
CA GLY A 26 3.42 7.75 2.93
C GLY A 26 4.01 6.75 3.92
N LEU A 27 4.06 7.17 5.18
CA LEU A 27 4.61 6.39 6.29
C LEU A 27 3.78 5.13 6.57
N GLY A 28 4.45 4.02 6.92
CA GLY A 28 3.80 2.74 7.21
C GLY A 28 2.81 2.81 8.37
N GLU A 29 3.01 3.74 9.30
CA GLU A 29 2.07 4.01 10.41
C GLU A 29 0.67 4.40 9.92
N ALA A 30 0.58 5.14 8.80
CA ALA A 30 -0.69 5.52 8.20
C ALA A 30 -1.49 4.29 7.74
N LEU A 31 -0.78 3.30 7.21
CA LEU A 31 -1.36 2.05 6.74
C LEU A 31 -1.81 1.18 7.91
N VAL A 32 -0.95 1.00 8.91
CA VAL A 32 -1.25 0.21 10.13
C VAL A 32 -2.44 0.81 10.89
N SER A 33 -2.59 2.14 10.88
CA SER A 33 -3.69 2.85 11.54
C SER A 33 -5.02 2.81 10.76
N GLY A 34 -5.06 2.24 9.56
CA GLY A 34 -6.25 2.20 8.71
C GLY A 34 -6.68 3.56 8.14
N LEU A 35 -5.82 4.58 8.23
CA LEU A 35 -6.14 5.96 7.84
C LEU A 35 -6.04 6.20 6.33
N VAL A 36 -5.39 5.29 5.60
CA VAL A 36 -5.19 5.40 4.15
C VAL A 36 -5.71 4.18 3.43
N ASN A 37 -6.44 4.42 2.34
CA ASN A 37 -6.80 3.38 1.39
C ASN A 37 -5.55 2.87 0.68
N ALA A 38 -5.40 1.55 0.60
CA ALA A 38 -4.25 0.93 -0.02
C ALA A 38 -4.59 0.17 -1.29
N ASP A 39 -3.57 -0.06 -2.12
CA ASP A 39 -3.66 -0.97 -3.24
C ASP A 39 -3.34 -2.38 -2.76
N ILE A 40 -4.15 -3.34 -3.20
CA ILE A 40 -3.93 -4.75 -2.92
C ILE A 40 -3.33 -5.40 -4.17
N TYR A 41 -2.25 -6.15 -3.98
CA TYR A 41 -1.66 -7.01 -4.99
C TYR A 41 -1.63 -8.45 -4.50
N LYS A 42 -1.90 -9.38 -5.40
CA LYS A 42 -1.67 -10.80 -5.17
C LYS A 42 -0.65 -11.31 -6.17
N ALA A 43 0.35 -12.03 -5.67
CA ALA A 43 1.40 -12.63 -6.50
C ALA A 43 1.46 -14.15 -6.27
N LYS A 44 1.78 -14.89 -7.33
CA LYS A 44 2.01 -16.33 -7.27
C LYS A 44 3.14 -16.68 -8.23
N ALA A 45 4.12 -17.46 -7.76
CA ALA A 45 5.30 -17.83 -8.53
C ALA A 45 5.99 -16.62 -9.21
N GLY A 46 6.17 -15.53 -8.46
CA GLY A 46 6.84 -14.31 -8.93
C GLY A 46 6.02 -13.44 -9.91
N LYS A 47 4.78 -13.80 -10.22
CA LYS A 47 3.90 -13.05 -11.14
C LYS A 47 2.72 -12.45 -10.39
N ILE A 48 2.35 -11.21 -10.72
CA ILE A 48 1.12 -10.59 -10.23
C ILE A 48 -0.07 -11.28 -10.90
N ILE A 49 -0.97 -11.85 -10.09
CA ILE A 49 -2.17 -12.54 -10.54
C ILE A 49 -3.45 -11.73 -10.30
N ASP A 50 -3.42 -10.75 -9.39
CA ASP A 50 -4.53 -9.85 -9.13
C ASP A 50 -4.03 -8.49 -8.62
N LYS A 51 -4.79 -7.44 -8.93
CA LYS A 51 -4.55 -6.07 -8.47
C LYS A 51 -5.87 -5.35 -8.21
N LYS A 52 -6.01 -4.78 -7.02
CA LYS A 52 -7.09 -3.84 -6.69
C LYS A 52 -6.48 -2.49 -6.36
N ILE A 53 -6.66 -1.53 -7.26
CA ILE A 53 -6.12 -0.18 -7.09
C ILE A 53 -7.18 0.69 -6.41
N SER A 54 -6.88 1.17 -5.22
CA SER A 54 -7.76 2.06 -4.48
C SER A 54 -7.46 3.53 -4.76
N THR A 55 -8.49 4.36 -4.66
CA THR A 55 -8.33 5.81 -4.76
C THR A 55 -7.85 6.33 -3.41
N LYS A 56 -6.61 6.80 -3.38
CA LYS A 56 -5.99 7.37 -2.20
C LYS A 56 -6.26 8.86 -2.21
N LYS A 57 -7.06 9.35 -1.26
CA LYS A 57 -7.37 10.78 -1.10
C LYS A 57 -6.36 11.49 -0.20
N VAL A 58 -5.64 10.73 0.62
CA VAL A 58 -4.82 11.22 1.72
C VAL A 58 -3.48 10.49 1.72
N ALA A 59 -2.39 11.21 2.02
CA ALA A 59 -1.08 10.63 2.32
C ALA A 59 -0.46 11.31 3.55
N ILE A 60 0.25 10.53 4.37
CA ILE A 60 0.94 11.02 5.57
C ILE A 60 2.44 11.17 5.28
N TYR A 61 3.00 12.34 5.59
CA TYR A 61 4.40 12.69 5.38
C TYR A 61 5.08 13.04 6.69
N GLY A 62 6.35 12.70 6.84
CA GLY A 62 7.18 13.22 7.92
C GLY A 62 7.56 14.68 7.64
N ILE A 63 7.59 15.52 8.67
CA ILE A 63 8.03 16.92 8.55
C ILE A 63 9.43 17.11 9.14
N PRO A 64 10.25 18.04 8.61
CA PRO A 64 11.66 18.18 9.01
C PRO A 64 11.90 18.46 10.51
N LYS A 65 10.90 19.00 11.22
CA LYS A 65 10.98 19.34 12.64
C LYS A 65 10.49 18.21 13.57
N GLY A 66 10.22 17.03 13.02
CA GLY A 66 9.60 15.91 13.75
C GLY A 66 8.07 15.97 13.73
N GLY A 67 7.44 14.80 13.84
CA GLY A 67 5.99 14.63 13.66
C GLY A 67 5.59 14.32 12.23
N THR A 68 4.29 14.22 12.00
CA THR A 68 3.71 13.86 10.70
C THR A 68 2.61 14.83 10.28
N GLU A 69 2.44 15.02 8.97
CA GLU A 69 1.39 15.86 8.39
C GLU A 69 0.56 15.03 7.41
N GLN A 70 -0.76 15.15 7.52
CA GLN A 70 -1.71 14.59 6.57
C GLN A 70 -1.95 15.58 5.42
N ARG A 71 -1.73 15.14 4.18
CA ARG A 71 -1.99 15.96 2.98
C ARG A 71 -3.00 15.29 2.08
N GLU A 72 -4.00 16.04 1.63
CA GLU A 72 -4.93 15.58 0.61
C GLU A 72 -4.26 15.57 -0.75
N ARG A 73 -4.21 14.40 -1.39
CA ARG A 73 -3.70 14.24 -2.75
C ARG A 73 -4.32 13.01 -3.38
N LEU A 74 -5.02 13.18 -4.50
CA LEU A 74 -5.45 12.07 -5.34
C LEU A 74 -4.23 11.40 -5.97
N MET A 75 -3.83 10.25 -5.45
CA MET A 75 -2.68 9.51 -5.97
C MET A 75 -3.03 8.06 -6.30
N ARG A 76 -2.48 7.55 -7.40
CA ARG A 76 -2.51 6.13 -7.81
C ARG A 76 -1.07 5.60 -7.83
N ILE A 77 -0.79 4.44 -7.23
CA ILE A 77 0.58 3.86 -7.24
C ILE A 77 1.05 3.57 -8.66
N SER A 78 0.13 3.21 -9.57
CA SER A 78 0.45 3.01 -10.99
C SER A 78 1.05 4.23 -11.69
N ARG A 79 0.86 5.45 -11.19
CA ARG A 79 1.49 6.66 -11.73
C ARG A 79 2.93 6.86 -11.24
N MET A 80 3.37 6.21 -10.16
CA MET A 80 4.69 6.42 -9.57
C MET A 80 5.73 5.36 -9.95
N ILE A 81 5.32 4.17 -10.43
CA ILE A 81 6.25 3.10 -10.89
C ILE A 81 6.72 3.36 -12.35
N LYS A 82 6.41 4.52 -12.94
CA LYS A 82 6.79 4.88 -14.32
C LYS A 82 8.13 5.65 -14.45
N HIS A 83 8.94 5.73 -13.40
CA HIS A 83 10.29 6.30 -13.47
C HIS A 83 11.29 5.44 -12.71
#